data_AF-A0A0S3R524-F1
#
_entry.id   AF-A0A0S3R524-F1
#
_cell.length_a   1.000
_cell.length_b   1.000
_cell.length_c   1.000
_cell.angle_alpha   90.00
_cell.angle_beta   90.00
_cell.angle_gamma   90.00
#
_symmetry.space_group_name_H-M   'P 1'
#
loop_
_entity.id
_entity.type
_entity.pdbx_description
1 polymer ?
#
loop_
_entity_poly.entity_id
_entity_poly.type
_entity_poly.pdbx_seq_one_letter_code
_entity_poly.pdbx_strand_id
1 'polypeptide(L)'
;MESSYITVDFFRKLPQEAEKGMNPAPSSVEHYAEGHFQRIGSNVSSYVGMVSETLRNSIPKAVVHCQVREANRSLLDHFYAQLGKKEVYNT
;
A
#
# COMPACT_ATOMS: atom_id res chain seq x y z
N MET A 1 -5.36 -3.27 12.04
CA MET A 1 -4.72 -2.97 10.75
C MET A 1 -3.64 -1.96 11.07
N GLU A 2 -2.37 -2.34 11.08
CA GLU A 2 -1.32 -1.34 11.18
C GLU A 2 -1.49 -0.43 9.95
N SER A 3 -1.73 0.85 10.21
CA SER A 3 -1.81 1.83 9.15
C SER A 3 -0.40 2.04 8.63
N SER A 4 0.01 1.24 7.64
CA SER A 4 1.22 1.48 6.87
C SER A 4 0.96 2.70 5.98
N TYR A 5 0.82 3.87 6.59
CA TYR A 5 0.85 5.13 5.87
C TYR A 5 2.20 5.20 5.17
N ILE A 6 2.18 5.60 3.90
CA ILE A 6 3.38 5.96 3.16
C ILE A 6 4.08 7.05 3.97
N THR A 7 5.15 6.69 4.68
CA THR A 7 5.84 7.65 5.54
C THR A 7 6.80 8.48 4.70
N VAL A 8 7.03 9.71 5.15
CA VAL A 8 8.02 10.64 4.57
C VAL A 8 9.42 10.00 4.46
N ASP A 9 9.70 8.94 5.21
CA ASP A 9 10.96 8.22 5.18
C ASP A 9 11.23 7.52 3.86
N PHE A 10 10.19 7.17 3.08
CA PHE A 10 10.39 6.65 1.72
C PHE A 10 11.05 7.71 0.83
N PHE A 11 10.54 8.94 0.87
CA PHE A 11 11.07 10.05 0.05
C PHE A 11 12.45 10.50 0.51
N ARG A 12 12.76 10.38 1.80
CA ARG A 12 14.12 10.66 2.34
C ARG A 12 15.16 9.63 1.93
N LYS A 13 14.75 8.40 1.60
CA LYS A 13 15.64 7.30 1.16
C LYS A 13 15.83 7.27 -0.37
N LEU A 14 15.07 8.06 -1.13
CA LEU A 14 15.34 8.24 -2.55
C LEU A 14 16.73 8.89 -2.71
N PRO A 15 17.53 8.49 -3.72
CA PRO A 15 18.85 9.07 -3.95
C PRO A 15 18.77 10.59 -4.09
N GLN A 16 19.25 11.33 -3.09
CA GLN A 16 19.47 12.77 -3.18
C GLN A 16 20.92 12.99 -3.60
N GLU A 17 21.17 12.92 -4.91
CA GLU A 17 22.50 13.24 -5.43
C GLU A 17 22.80 14.72 -5.10
N ALA A 18 23.84 14.94 -4.29
CA ALA A 18 24.41 16.26 -4.09
C ALA A 18 24.85 16.81 -5.45
N GLU A 19 24.53 18.07 -5.73
CA GLU A 19 25.08 18.79 -6.88
C GLU A 19 26.60 18.89 -6.72
N LYS A 20 27.32 17.86 -7.18
CA LYS A 20 28.77 17.92 -7.29
C LYS A 20 29.07 18.82 -8.50
N GLY A 21 29.35 20.08 -8.18
CA GLY A 21 29.53 21.16 -9.14
C GLY A 21 30.40 20.80 -10.34
N MET A 22 29.90 21.10 -11.53
CA MET A 22 30.72 21.16 -12.74
C MET A 22 30.15 22.24 -13.68
N ASN A 23 31.07 23.05 -14.19
CA ASN A 23 30.95 24.38 -14.80
C ASN A 23 29.77 24.63 -15.78
N PRO A 24 29.32 25.90 -15.92
CA PRO A 24 28.28 26.28 -16.87
C PRO A 24 28.88 26.36 -18.29
N ALA A 25 28.75 25.29 -19.06
CA ALA A 25 28.89 25.34 -20.52
C ALA A 25 27.48 25.32 -21.16
N PRO A 26 27.24 26.09 -22.25
CA PRO A 26 25.90 26.35 -22.80
C PRO A 26 25.27 25.20 -23.58
N SER A 27 25.88 24.01 -23.60
CA SER A 27 25.36 22.80 -24.25
C SER A 27 24.42 21.96 -23.35
N SER A 28 23.99 22.52 -22.22
CA SER A 28 23.48 21.75 -21.08
C SER A 28 21.96 21.64 -21.00
N VAL A 29 21.18 22.47 -21.72
CA VAL A 29 19.71 22.56 -21.52
C VAL A 29 18.96 21.28 -21.92
N GLU A 30 19.34 20.66 -23.04
CA GLU A 30 18.67 19.46 -23.57
C GLU A 30 19.06 18.20 -22.78
N HIS A 31 20.32 18.07 -22.40
CA HIS A 31 20.80 17.01 -21.51
C HIS A 31 20.33 17.16 -20.05
N TYR A 32 20.09 18.39 -19.58
CA TYR A 32 19.47 18.65 -18.29
C TYR A 32 18.03 18.13 -18.27
N ALA A 33 17.25 18.45 -19.31
CA ALA A 33 15.86 18.03 -19.42
C ALA A 33 15.74 16.49 -19.42
N GLU A 34 16.58 15.80 -20.18
CA GLU A 34 16.62 14.33 -20.22
C GLU A 34 16.97 13.72 -18.85
N GLY A 35 17.99 14.26 -18.17
CA GLY A 35 18.34 13.81 -16.82
C GLY A 35 17.23 14.05 -15.78
N HIS A 36 16.46 15.13 -15.94
CA HIS A 36 15.29 15.39 -15.10
C HIS A 36 14.15 14.40 -15.35
N PHE A 37 13.82 14.10 -16.61
CA PHE A 37 12.77 13.13 -16.94
C PHE A 37 13.16 11.72 -16.51
N GLN A 38 14.43 11.33 -16.69
CA GLN A 38 14.92 10.03 -16.24
C GLN A 38 14.83 9.89 -14.71
N ARG A 39 15.12 10.96 -13.97
CA ARG A 39 14.96 11.00 -12.50
C ARG A 39 13.50 10.90 -12.07
N ILE A 40 12.59 11.58 -12.76
CA ILE A 40 11.15 11.46 -12.48
C ILE A 40 10.70 10.02 -12.75
N GLY A 41 11.13 9.44 -13.87
CA GLY A 41 10.83 8.06 -14.24
C GLY A 41 11.29 7.05 -13.20
N SER A 42 12.54 7.16 -12.73
CA SER A 42 13.08 6.26 -11.70
C SER A 42 12.32 6.39 -10.38
N ASN A 43 12.04 7.62 -9.92
CA ASN A 43 11.31 7.86 -8.68
C ASN A 43 9.88 7.31 -8.73
N VAL A 44 9.16 7.57 -9.83
CA VAL A 44 7.79 7.05 -10.02
C VAL A 44 7.80 5.52 -10.06
N SER A 45 8.75 4.91 -10.78
CA SER A 45 8.89 3.45 -10.84
C SER A 45 9.14 2.84 -9.45
N SER A 46 10.07 3.41 -8.67
CA SER A 46 10.34 2.96 -7.30
C SER A 46 9.12 3.10 -6.39
N TYR A 47 8.35 4.20 -6.53
CA TYR A 47 7.12 4.40 -5.77
C TYR A 47 6.05 3.36 -6.11
N VAL A 48 5.80 3.13 -7.40
CA VAL A 48 4.84 2.12 -7.87
C VAL A 48 5.22 0.74 -7.37
N GLY A 49 6.51 0.39 -7.40
CA GLY A 49 7.02 -0.88 -6.86
C GLY A 49 6.70 -1.05 -5.37
N MET A 50 7.04 -0.05 -4.55
CA MET A 50 6.79 -0.08 -3.10
C MET A 50 5.30 -0.17 -2.76
N VAL A 51 4.44 0.59 -3.45
CA VAL A 51 2.99 0.52 -3.27
C VAL A 51 2.47 -0.86 -3.65
N SER A 52 2.92 -1.42 -4.76
CA SER A 52 2.50 -2.75 -5.24
C SER A 52 2.85 -3.85 -4.23
N GLU A 53 4.06 -3.80 -3.65
CA GLU A 53 4.48 -4.74 -2.61
C GLU A 53 3.63 -4.61 -1.33
N THR A 54 3.33 -3.38 -0.93
CA THR A 54 2.48 -3.11 0.23
C THR A 54 1.06 -3.63 0.02
N LEU A 55 0.47 -3.38 -1.15
CA LEU A 55 -0.86 -3.85 -1.52
C LEU A 55 -0.92 -5.39 -1.59
N ARG A 56 0.11 -6.03 -2.18
CA ARG A 56 0.22 -7.51 -2.25
C ARG A 56 0.05 -8.16 -0.87
N ASN A 57 0.61 -7.54 0.17
CA ASN A 57 0.59 -8.10 1.53
C ASN A 57 -0.62 -7.65 2.35
N SER A 58 -1.19 -6.47 2.08
CA SER A 58 -2.26 -5.88 2.90
C SER A 58 -3.66 -6.22 2.39
N ILE A 59 -3.87 -6.35 1.08
CA ILE A 59 -5.18 -6.67 0.50
C ILE A 59 -5.71 -8.02 1.00
N PRO A 60 -4.94 -9.14 0.95
CA PRO A 60 -5.46 -10.43 1.42
C PRO A 60 -5.82 -10.39 2.91
N LYS A 61 -5.04 -9.68 3.73
CA LYS A 61 -5.31 -9.50 5.16
C LYS A 61 -6.61 -8.73 5.39
N ALA A 62 -6.84 -7.65 4.63
CA ALA A 62 -8.07 -6.88 4.69
C ALA A 62 -9.30 -7.73 4.28
N VAL A 63 -9.18 -8.52 3.22
CA VAL A 63 -10.25 -9.44 2.78
C VAL A 63 -10.57 -10.47 3.85
N VAL A 64 -9.56 -11.13 4.43
CA VAL A 64 -9.77 -12.10 5.51
C VAL A 64 -10.43 -11.43 6.72
N HIS A 65 -9.97 -10.25 7.11
CA HIS A 65 -10.49 -9.54 8.26
C HIS A 65 -11.94 -9.10 8.06
N CYS A 66 -12.24 -8.42 6.95
CA CYS A 66 -13.54 -7.78 6.76
C CYS A 66 -14.59 -8.69 6.15
N GLN A 67 -14.19 -9.70 5.36
CA GLN A 67 -15.13 -10.56 4.66
C GLN A 67 -15.20 -11.94 5.32
N VAL A 68 -14.06 -12.63 5.42
CA VAL A 68 -14.05 -14.05 5.85
C VAL A 68 -14.42 -14.19 7.33
N ARG A 69 -13.78 -13.41 8.21
CA ARG A 69 -14.03 -13.48 9.65
C ARG A 69 -15.44 -13.02 10.01
N GLU A 70 -15.92 -11.95 9.38
CA GLU A 70 -17.28 -11.45 9.59
C GLU A 70 -18.33 -12.43 9.10
N ALA A 71 -18.15 -13.05 7.92
CA ALA A 71 -19.06 -14.08 7.43
C ALA A 71 -19.13 -15.31 8.36
N ASN A 72 -17.99 -15.77 8.89
CA ASN A 72 -17.96 -16.87 9.84
C ASN A 72 -18.70 -16.50 11.15
N ARG A 73 -18.41 -15.31 11.70
CA ARG A 73 -19.12 -14.80 12.89
C ARG A 73 -20.63 -14.75 12.65
N SER A 74 -21.06 -14.14 11.55
CA SER A 74 -22.47 -14.02 11.19
C SER A 74 -23.15 -15.40 11.09
N LEU A 75 -22.50 -16.38 10.46
CA LEU A 75 -23.04 -17.73 10.34
C LEU A 75 -23.22 -18.41 11.71
N LEU A 76 -22.25 -18.28 12.60
CA LEU A 76 -22.34 -18.81 13.97
C LEU A 76 -23.46 -18.11 14.76
N ASP A 77 -23.55 -16.79 14.66
CA ASP A 77 -24.59 -16.01 15.34
C ASP A 77 -25.99 -16.45 14.88
N HIS A 78 -26.17 -16.66 13.57
CA HIS A 78 -27.41 -17.21 13.01
C HIS A 78 -27.71 -18.62 13.51
N PHE A 79 -26.69 -19.49 13.58
CA PHE A 79 -26.84 -20.87 14.05
C PHE A 79 -27.29 -20.90 15.53
N TYR A 80 -26.64 -20.15 16.41
CA TYR A 80 -27.01 -20.08 17.83
C TYR A 80 -28.40 -19.47 18.04
N ALA A 81 -28.76 -18.44 17.26
CA ALA A 81 -30.10 -17.87 17.32
C ALA A 81 -31.20 -18.88 16.92
N GLN A 82 -30.92 -19.79 15.97
CA GLN A 82 -31.85 -20.85 15.59
C GLN A 82 -31.98 -21.93 16.66
N LEU A 83 -30.86 -22.36 17.25
CA LEU A 83 -30.86 -23.33 18.34
C LEU A 83 -31.65 -22.83 19.55
N GLY A 84 -31.40 -21.60 20.00
CA GLY A 84 -32.11 -21.02 21.14
C GLY A 84 -33.62 -20.89 20.90
N LYS A 85 -34.04 -20.56 19.67
CA LYS A 85 -35.47 -20.58 19.30
C LYS A 85 -36.05 -21.99 19.42
N LYS A 86 -35.33 -23.01 18.95
CA LYS A 86 -35.81 -24.40 18.98
C LYS A 86 -35.97 -24.93 20.40
N GLU A 87 -35.08 -24.59 21.33
CA GLU A 87 -35.19 -25.02 22.74
C GLU A 87 -36.43 -24.45 23.45
N VAL A 88 -36.82 -23.21 23.17
CA VAL A 88 -38.02 -22.57 23.74
C VAL A 88 -39.33 -23.24 23.26
N TYR A 89 -39.37 -23.78 22.05
CA TYR A 89 -40.55 -24.52 21.55
C TYR A 89 -40.61 -25.98 22.05
N ASN A 90 -39.54 -26.49 22.65
CA ASN A 90 -39.42 -27.89 23.05
C ASN A 90 -39.46 -28.10 24.58
N THR A 91 -39.80 -27.05 25.33
CA THR A 91 -40.05 -27.03 26.78
C THR A 91 -41.51 -26.66 27.03
#